data_AF-A0A352FKU7-F1
#
_entry.id   AF-A0A352FKU7-F1
#
_cell.length_a   1.000
_cell.length_b   1.000
_cell.length_c   1.000
_cell.angle_alpha   90.00
_cell.angle_beta   90.00
_cell.angle_gamma   90.00
#
_symmetry.space_group_name_H-M   'P 1'
#
loop_
_entity.id
_entity.type
_entity.pdbx_description
1 polymer ?
#
loop_
_entity_poly.entity_id
_entity_poly.type
_entity_poly.pdbx_seq_one_letter_code
_entity_poly.pdbx_strand_id
1 'polypeptide(L)'
;MKKLSVSQKILPACSPSIVKLMKPILVFAVTMALLNSVIVYGSANKGPARSIGSISLAGPVTINGQPATSGQTLFSTNRIVTSLHSQSLVDLTNSVRFNLDEDTDLTIETSNAHVSAGLPNGRMSCALPRGVSLDLRTTDASIVGSGNESVIFNVTTTECAGTTISVEKGQLQVRAAGNERTLSVGETVTTASPAHKFSPRKRIGIWILIGTGVGVLLAAVIGKKPEQEAATAPGGCIDLLSGESNCR
;
A
#
# COMPACT_ATOMS: atom_id res chain seq x y z
N MET A 1 53.58 -32.36 -6.57
CA MET A 1 53.60 -32.70 -5.12
C MET A 1 54.22 -31.52 -4.38
N LYS A 2 53.42 -30.67 -3.69
CA LYS A 2 53.89 -29.47 -2.99
C LYS A 2 53.80 -29.71 -1.48
N LYS A 3 54.95 -29.63 -0.80
CA LYS A 3 55.12 -29.80 0.65
C LYS A 3 54.78 -28.47 1.34
N LEU A 4 53.68 -28.43 2.08
CA LEU A 4 53.33 -27.27 2.90
C LEU A 4 53.91 -27.47 4.31
N SER A 5 54.82 -26.56 4.67
CA SER A 5 55.49 -26.49 5.97
C SER A 5 54.57 -25.81 6.98
N VAL A 6 54.23 -26.50 8.06
CA VAL A 6 53.38 -26.01 9.15
C VAL A 6 54.30 -25.39 10.21
N SER A 7 54.17 -24.08 10.42
CA SER A 7 54.89 -23.34 11.46
C SER A 7 54.07 -23.39 12.76
N GLN A 8 54.56 -24.16 13.74
CA GLN A 8 53.92 -24.35 15.03
C GLN A 8 54.35 -23.23 15.98
N LYS A 9 53.45 -22.28 16.24
CA LYS A 9 53.68 -21.13 17.13
C LYS A 9 53.37 -21.56 18.58
N ILE A 10 54.40 -21.56 19.42
CA ILE A 10 54.36 -21.93 20.84
C ILE A 10 53.63 -20.83 21.63
N LEU A 11 52.60 -21.20 22.39
CA LEU A 11 51.85 -20.32 23.29
C LEU A 11 52.45 -20.34 24.71
N PRO A 12 52.44 -19.19 25.43
CA PRO A 12 53.00 -19.07 26.77
C PRO A 12 52.12 -19.72 27.85
N ALA A 13 52.80 -20.27 28.86
CA ALA A 13 52.22 -20.93 30.03
C ALA A 13 51.29 -20.00 30.82
N CYS A 14 50.06 -20.46 31.03
CA CYS A 14 49.04 -19.74 31.77
C CYS A 14 49.12 -20.08 33.27
N SER A 15 49.08 -19.04 34.11
CA SER A 15 49.20 -19.06 35.56
C SER A 15 48.02 -19.74 36.27
N PRO A 16 48.23 -20.52 37.35
CA PRO A 16 47.20 -21.38 37.97
C PRO A 16 46.18 -20.66 38.88
N SER A 17 46.12 -19.33 38.94
CA SER A 17 45.25 -18.61 39.89
C SER A 17 43.83 -18.27 39.39
N ILE A 18 43.42 -18.71 38.19
CA ILE A 18 42.11 -18.35 37.59
C ILE A 18 41.03 -19.45 37.73
N VAL A 19 41.34 -20.58 38.37
CA VAL A 19 40.47 -21.77 38.36
C VAL A 19 39.21 -21.63 39.25
N LYS A 20 39.16 -20.67 40.19
CA LYS A 20 38.02 -20.54 41.12
C LYS A 20 36.88 -19.64 40.65
N LEU A 21 37.02 -18.91 39.54
CA LEU A 21 35.96 -18.03 39.02
C LEU A 21 35.40 -18.46 37.66
N MET A 22 35.70 -19.68 37.19
CA MET A 22 35.33 -20.16 35.84
C MET A 22 34.12 -21.10 35.80
N LYS A 23 33.62 -21.56 36.95
CA LYS A 23 32.43 -22.44 37.01
C LYS A 23 31.10 -21.72 36.72
N PRO A 24 30.83 -20.47 37.17
CA PRO A 24 29.55 -19.84 36.87
C PRO A 24 29.46 -19.26 35.44
N ILE A 25 30.59 -18.94 34.81
CA ILE A 25 30.64 -18.36 33.46
C ILE A 25 30.34 -19.42 32.38
N LEU A 26 30.81 -20.66 32.59
CA LEU A 26 30.55 -21.76 31.66
C LEU A 26 29.06 -22.17 31.65
N VAL A 27 28.39 -22.12 32.81
CA VAL A 27 26.95 -22.46 32.92
C VAL A 27 26.08 -21.41 32.22
N PHE A 28 26.45 -20.13 32.29
CA PHE A 28 25.70 -19.03 31.65
C PHE A 28 25.84 -19.03 30.12
N ALA A 29 27.00 -19.44 29.58
CA ALA A 29 27.22 -19.53 28.14
C ALA A 29 26.43 -20.69 27.49
N VAL A 30 26.26 -21.80 28.21
CA VAL A 30 25.51 -22.98 27.71
C VAL A 30 24.00 -22.72 27.71
N THR A 31 23.45 -21.97 28.67
CA THR A 31 22.03 -21.60 28.67
C THR A 31 21.68 -20.55 27.61
N MET A 32 22.59 -19.61 27.32
CA MET A 32 22.36 -18.59 26.28
C MET A 32 22.45 -19.17 24.84
N ALA A 33 23.24 -20.24 24.65
CA ALA A 33 23.28 -20.97 23.37
C ALA A 33 21.98 -21.77 23.09
N LEU A 34 21.29 -22.24 24.13
CA LEU A 34 20.04 -23.01 24.01
C LEU A 34 18.80 -22.13 23.78
N LEU A 35 18.85 -20.82 24.12
CA LEU A 35 17.76 -19.89 23.81
C LEU A 35 17.79 -19.37 22.34
N ASN A 36 18.92 -19.51 21.64
CA ASN A 36 19.05 -19.06 20.24
C ASN A 36 18.63 -20.12 19.20
N SER A 37 18.20 -21.33 19.61
CA SER A 37 17.91 -22.43 18.68
C SER A 37 16.44 -22.66 18.37
N VAL A 38 15.50 -21.81 18.83
CA VAL A 38 14.06 -22.04 18.59
C VAL A 38 13.36 -20.80 18.03
N ILE A 39 13.70 -20.39 16.82
CA ILE A 39 12.73 -19.82 15.87
C ILE A 39 13.14 -20.22 14.45
N VAL A 40 13.13 -21.52 14.16
CA VAL A 40 12.96 -21.96 12.76
C VAL A 40 11.48 -21.75 12.49
N TYR A 41 11.15 -20.60 11.91
CA TYR A 41 9.85 -20.35 11.34
C TYR A 41 9.47 -21.56 10.48
N GLY A 42 8.40 -22.24 10.87
CA GLY A 42 7.79 -23.27 10.06
C GLY A 42 7.45 -22.64 8.72
N SER A 43 8.27 -22.89 7.71
CA SER A 43 7.87 -22.69 6.32
C SER A 43 6.74 -23.69 6.10
N ALA A 44 5.51 -23.22 6.29
CA ALA A 44 4.32 -23.98 5.96
C ALA A 44 4.56 -24.58 4.59
N ASN A 45 4.58 -25.91 4.53
CA ASN A 45 4.81 -26.68 3.34
C ASN A 45 3.62 -26.41 2.40
N LYS A 46 3.65 -25.28 1.68
CA LYS A 46 2.70 -24.98 0.62
C LYS A 46 2.96 -26.07 -0.41
N GLY A 47 1.99 -26.98 -0.55
CA GLY A 47 2.01 -27.99 -1.59
C GLY A 47 2.28 -27.36 -2.97
N PRO A 48 2.58 -28.17 -4.00
CA PRO A 48 2.92 -27.67 -5.33
C PRO A 48 1.95 -26.58 -5.75
N ALA A 49 2.47 -25.38 -6.02
CA ALA A 49 1.67 -24.20 -6.30
C ALA A 49 0.71 -24.55 -7.45
N ARG A 50 -0.58 -24.59 -7.15
CA ARG A 50 -1.59 -24.91 -8.14
C ARG A 50 -1.63 -23.79 -9.17
N SER A 51 -1.53 -24.16 -10.44
CA SER A 51 -1.79 -23.23 -11.54
C SER A 51 -3.19 -22.65 -11.40
N ILE A 52 -3.29 -21.33 -11.47
CA ILE A 52 -4.55 -20.60 -11.35
C ILE A 52 -5.09 -20.15 -12.70
N GLY A 53 -4.28 -20.16 -13.76
CA GLY A 53 -4.65 -19.65 -15.06
C GLY A 53 -3.48 -19.45 -16.00
N SER A 54 -3.73 -18.73 -17.09
CA SER A 54 -2.74 -18.33 -18.09
C SER A 54 -2.89 -16.85 -18.44
N ILE A 55 -1.86 -16.29 -19.05
CA ILE A 55 -1.81 -14.89 -19.47
C ILE A 55 -1.53 -14.78 -20.96
N SER A 56 -2.18 -13.85 -21.65
CA SER A 56 -1.86 -13.46 -23.03
C SER A 56 -1.44 -12.00 -23.05
N LEU A 57 -0.37 -11.70 -23.77
CA LEU A 57 0.30 -10.40 -23.72
C LEU A 57 0.25 -9.68 -25.07
N ALA A 58 -0.02 -8.38 -25.02
CA ALA A 58 0.18 -7.45 -26.12
C ALA A 58 1.10 -6.32 -25.63
N GLY A 59 2.41 -6.53 -25.74
CA GLY A 59 3.44 -5.58 -25.28
C GLY A 59 4.17 -6.01 -24.01
N PRO A 60 5.01 -5.12 -23.43
CA PRO A 60 5.81 -5.41 -22.24
C PRO A 60 4.94 -5.55 -20.98
N VAL A 61 5.05 -6.70 -20.32
CA VAL A 61 4.36 -7.03 -19.06
C VAL A 61 5.33 -7.77 -18.17
N THR A 62 5.27 -7.51 -16.86
CA THR A 62 6.07 -8.24 -15.86
C THR A 62 5.18 -9.00 -14.89
N ILE A 63 5.62 -10.18 -14.47
CA ILE A 63 5.01 -10.97 -13.41
C ILE A 63 6.03 -11.10 -12.28
N ASN A 64 5.67 -10.67 -11.08
CA ASN A 64 6.54 -10.65 -9.90
C ASN A 64 7.90 -9.95 -10.18
N GLY A 65 7.86 -8.90 -11.00
CA GLY A 65 9.05 -8.12 -11.40
C GLY A 65 9.93 -8.77 -12.48
N GLN A 66 9.55 -9.92 -13.02
CA GLN A 66 10.26 -10.57 -14.14
C GLN A 66 9.48 -10.40 -15.45
N PRO A 67 10.14 -10.23 -16.60
CA PRO A 67 9.46 -10.18 -17.89
C PRO A 67 8.59 -11.42 -18.11
N ALA A 68 7.34 -11.21 -18.49
CA ALA A 68 6.38 -12.28 -18.73
C ALA A 68 6.41 -12.72 -20.21
N THR A 69 5.97 -13.95 -20.46
CA THR A 69 5.76 -14.47 -21.82
C THR A 69 4.30 -14.83 -22.04
N SER A 70 3.77 -14.62 -23.25
CA SER A 70 2.41 -15.04 -23.59
C SER A 70 2.26 -16.57 -23.45
N GLY A 71 1.14 -17.02 -22.90
CA GLY A 71 0.89 -18.41 -22.54
C GLY A 71 1.50 -18.85 -21.21
N GLN A 72 2.17 -17.95 -20.47
CA GLN A 72 2.75 -18.28 -19.17
C GLN A 72 1.67 -18.66 -18.16
N THR A 73 1.95 -19.71 -17.39
CA THR A 73 1.11 -20.15 -16.28
C THR A 73 1.18 -19.18 -15.12
N LEU A 74 0.02 -18.83 -14.57
CA LEU A 74 -0.09 -18.02 -13.36
C LEU A 74 -0.25 -18.91 -12.13
N PHE A 75 0.28 -18.43 -11.01
CA PHE A 75 0.13 -19.03 -9.69
C PHE A 75 -0.55 -18.04 -8.75
N SER A 76 -1.12 -18.55 -7.66
CA SER A 76 -1.72 -17.69 -6.63
C SER A 76 -0.67 -16.73 -6.06
N THR A 77 -1.09 -15.50 -5.77
CA THR A 77 -0.24 -14.40 -5.27
C THR A 77 0.68 -13.80 -6.35
N ASN A 78 0.42 -14.04 -7.64
CA ASN A 78 1.14 -13.35 -8.70
C ASN A 78 0.73 -11.87 -8.76
N ARG A 79 1.73 -10.98 -8.87
CA ARG A 79 1.57 -9.56 -9.22
C ARG A 79 1.92 -9.36 -10.69
N ILE A 80 1.02 -8.75 -11.45
CA ILE A 80 1.10 -8.52 -12.88
C ILE A 80 1.16 -7.02 -13.08
N VAL A 81 2.15 -6.53 -13.82
CA VAL A 81 2.30 -5.11 -14.13
C VAL A 81 2.42 -4.92 -15.64
N THR A 82 1.47 -4.21 -16.23
CA THR A 82 1.53 -3.74 -17.62
C THR A 82 2.26 -2.40 -17.66
N SER A 83 3.00 -2.15 -18.74
CA SER A 83 3.68 -0.88 -18.99
C SER A 83 2.84 0.00 -19.91
N LEU A 84 3.35 1.18 -20.26
CA LEU A 84 2.73 2.03 -21.29
C LEU A 84 2.63 1.28 -22.62
N HIS A 85 1.53 1.52 -23.36
CA HIS A 85 1.22 0.88 -24.63
C HIS A 85 1.17 -0.66 -24.57
N SER A 86 0.89 -1.24 -23.40
CA SER A 86 0.73 -2.69 -23.27
C SER A 86 -0.61 -3.09 -22.68
N GLN A 87 -1.08 -4.26 -23.09
CA GLN A 87 -2.32 -4.84 -22.62
C GLN A 87 -2.09 -6.31 -22.29
N SER A 88 -2.91 -6.83 -21.38
CA SER A 88 -2.81 -8.22 -20.95
C SER A 88 -4.17 -8.81 -20.69
N LEU A 89 -4.39 -10.02 -21.21
CA LEU A 89 -5.55 -10.82 -20.90
C LEU A 89 -5.17 -11.94 -19.92
N VAL A 90 -5.78 -11.94 -18.74
CA VAL A 90 -5.62 -12.98 -17.73
C VAL A 90 -6.86 -13.87 -17.75
N ASP A 91 -6.68 -15.14 -18.11
CA ASP A 91 -7.72 -16.16 -18.08
C ASP A 91 -7.45 -17.11 -16.90
N LEU A 92 -8.35 -17.11 -15.91
CA LEU A 92 -8.28 -17.99 -14.76
C LEU A 92 -9.01 -19.32 -15.02
N THR A 93 -8.56 -20.37 -14.32
CA THR A 93 -9.13 -21.73 -14.43
C THR A 93 -10.60 -21.83 -14.00
N ASN A 94 -11.07 -20.88 -13.18
CA ASN A 94 -12.48 -20.75 -12.78
C ASN A 94 -13.31 -19.90 -13.76
N SER A 95 -12.81 -19.67 -14.97
CA SER A 95 -13.44 -18.87 -16.04
C SER A 95 -13.60 -17.37 -15.75
N VAL A 96 -12.94 -16.86 -14.70
CA VAL A 96 -12.79 -15.41 -14.50
C VAL A 96 -11.77 -14.88 -15.49
N ARG A 97 -12.09 -13.72 -16.08
CA ARG A 97 -11.22 -13.06 -17.03
C ARG A 97 -10.98 -11.61 -16.61
N PHE A 98 -9.72 -11.23 -16.55
CA PHE A 98 -9.31 -9.83 -16.40
C PHE A 98 -8.65 -9.36 -17.69
N ASN A 99 -9.12 -8.24 -18.22
CA ASN A 99 -8.44 -7.52 -19.29
C ASN A 99 -7.78 -6.29 -18.66
N LEU A 100 -6.45 -6.26 -18.66
CA LEU A 100 -5.64 -5.19 -18.10
C LEU A 100 -5.23 -4.27 -19.23
N ASP A 101 -5.48 -2.98 -19.03
CA ASP A 101 -5.00 -1.95 -19.95
C ASP A 101 -3.55 -1.58 -19.62
N GLU A 102 -3.03 -0.55 -20.28
CA GLU A 102 -1.71 -0.01 -19.98
C GLU A 102 -1.61 0.50 -18.53
N ASP A 103 -0.37 0.58 -18.04
CA ASP A 103 -0.02 1.14 -16.72
C ASP A 103 -0.87 0.58 -15.55
N THR A 104 -1.05 -0.74 -15.55
CA THR A 104 -1.92 -1.43 -14.61
C THR A 104 -1.13 -2.37 -13.72
N ASP A 105 -1.34 -2.26 -12.41
CA ASP A 105 -0.81 -3.15 -11.38
C ASP A 105 -1.94 -4.01 -10.80
N LEU A 106 -1.89 -5.31 -11.04
CA LEU A 106 -2.87 -6.26 -10.53
C LEU A 106 -2.19 -7.37 -9.74
N THR A 107 -2.60 -7.58 -8.49
CA THR A 107 -2.27 -8.77 -7.70
C THR A 107 -3.46 -9.70 -7.64
N ILE A 108 -3.25 -11.00 -7.87
CA ILE A 108 -4.33 -11.99 -7.90
C ILE A 108 -4.04 -13.12 -6.91
N GLU A 109 -5.02 -13.44 -6.09
CA GLU A 109 -5.11 -14.65 -5.29
C GLU A 109 -6.44 -15.34 -5.59
N THR A 110 -6.40 -16.65 -5.83
CA THR A 110 -7.63 -17.34 -6.23
C THR A 110 -7.69 -18.75 -5.68
N SER A 111 -8.92 -19.18 -5.46
CA SER A 111 -9.33 -20.52 -5.10
C SER A 111 -10.37 -21.02 -6.12
N ASN A 112 -10.92 -22.22 -5.93
CA ASN A 112 -11.88 -22.78 -6.88
C ASN A 112 -13.14 -21.90 -7.08
N ALA A 113 -13.63 -21.22 -6.03
CA ALA A 113 -14.91 -20.50 -6.05
C ALA A 113 -14.82 -19.03 -5.59
N HIS A 114 -13.61 -18.55 -5.30
CA HIS A 114 -13.37 -17.20 -4.82
C HIS A 114 -12.09 -16.63 -5.41
N VAL A 115 -12.18 -15.41 -5.92
CA VAL A 115 -11.05 -14.60 -6.40
C VAL A 115 -10.90 -13.39 -5.49
N SER A 116 -9.68 -13.19 -5.00
CA SER A 116 -9.25 -11.97 -4.33
C SER A 116 -8.27 -11.25 -5.26
N ALA A 117 -8.51 -9.97 -5.53
CA ALA A 117 -7.66 -9.18 -6.41
C ALA A 117 -7.35 -7.81 -5.78
N GLY A 118 -6.16 -7.29 -6.07
CA GLY A 118 -5.75 -5.95 -5.69
C GLY A 118 -5.36 -5.16 -6.93
N LEU A 119 -5.96 -3.98 -7.12
CA LEU A 119 -5.69 -3.05 -8.21
C LEU A 119 -5.26 -1.70 -7.59
N PRO A 120 -3.97 -1.49 -7.29
CA PRO A 120 -3.50 -0.23 -6.71
C PRO A 120 -3.59 0.94 -7.71
N ASN A 121 -3.25 0.68 -8.97
CA ASN A 121 -3.25 1.65 -10.07
C ASN A 121 -3.65 0.95 -11.38
N GLY A 122 -4.33 1.68 -12.26
CA GLY A 122 -4.54 1.32 -13.66
C GLY A 122 -6.00 1.18 -14.04
N ARG A 123 -6.22 0.53 -15.19
CA ARG A 123 -7.54 0.26 -15.74
C ARG A 123 -7.68 -1.21 -16.06
N MET A 124 -8.80 -1.78 -15.67
CA MET A 124 -9.15 -3.14 -16.08
C MET A 124 -10.64 -3.32 -16.32
N SER A 125 -10.96 -4.33 -17.13
CA SER A 125 -12.29 -4.92 -17.18
C SER A 125 -12.26 -6.34 -16.63
N CYS A 126 -13.32 -6.71 -15.91
CA CYS A 126 -13.46 -8.02 -15.30
C CYS A 126 -14.75 -8.67 -15.76
N ALA A 127 -14.66 -9.91 -16.23
CA ALA A 127 -15.79 -10.78 -16.48
C ALA A 127 -15.81 -11.90 -15.43
N LEU A 128 -16.80 -11.85 -14.55
CA LEU A 128 -17.04 -12.82 -13.48
C LEU A 128 -18.18 -13.76 -13.89
N PRO A 129 -17.96 -15.08 -14.00
CA PRO A 129 -19.02 -16.05 -14.24
C PRO A 129 -19.84 -16.28 -12.98
N ARG A 130 -21.05 -16.81 -13.17
CA ARG A 130 -21.89 -17.27 -12.04
C ARG A 130 -21.20 -18.42 -11.30
N GLY A 131 -21.32 -18.43 -9.98
CA GLY A 131 -20.74 -19.44 -9.09
C GLY A 131 -19.34 -19.09 -8.56
N VAL A 132 -18.76 -17.97 -9.00
CA VAL A 132 -17.47 -17.47 -8.50
C VAL A 132 -17.69 -16.13 -7.81
N SER A 133 -17.24 -16.02 -6.57
CA SER A 133 -17.24 -14.77 -5.82
C SER A 133 -15.95 -13.98 -6.04
N LEU A 134 -16.01 -12.66 -5.89
CA LEU A 134 -14.90 -11.74 -6.09
C LEU A 134 -14.80 -10.76 -4.92
N ASP A 135 -13.60 -10.57 -4.35
CA ASP A 135 -13.22 -9.41 -3.53
C ASP A 135 -12.10 -8.68 -4.26
N LEU A 136 -12.41 -7.52 -4.84
CA LEU A 136 -11.44 -6.67 -5.53
C LEU A 136 -11.19 -5.42 -4.67
N ARG A 137 -9.93 -5.17 -4.36
CA ARG A 137 -9.51 -4.02 -3.55
C ARG A 137 -8.74 -3.02 -4.39
N THR A 138 -9.11 -1.77 -4.25
CA THR A 138 -8.38 -0.60 -4.73
C THR A 138 -7.84 0.16 -3.53
N THR A 139 -7.16 1.28 -3.78
CA THR A 139 -6.58 2.11 -2.71
C THR A 139 -7.66 2.69 -1.78
N ASP A 140 -8.87 2.95 -2.28
CA ASP A 140 -9.93 3.66 -1.56
C ASP A 140 -11.31 2.96 -1.57
N ALA A 141 -11.44 1.81 -2.26
CA ALA A 141 -12.67 1.02 -2.28
C ALA A 141 -12.45 -0.50 -2.31
N SER A 142 -13.45 -1.23 -1.81
CA SER A 142 -13.60 -2.68 -1.94
C SER A 142 -14.85 -2.98 -2.77
N ILE A 143 -14.69 -3.84 -3.77
CA ILE A 143 -15.71 -4.23 -4.74
C ILE A 143 -15.96 -5.72 -4.56
N VAL A 144 -17.20 -6.08 -4.22
CA VAL A 144 -17.59 -7.44 -3.88
C VAL A 144 -18.59 -7.95 -4.90
N GLY A 145 -18.23 -9.04 -5.58
CA GLY A 145 -19.11 -9.83 -6.43
C GLY A 145 -19.58 -11.08 -5.70
N SER A 146 -20.89 -11.25 -5.51
CA SER A 146 -21.45 -12.37 -4.74
C SER A 146 -21.33 -13.74 -5.43
N GLY A 147 -21.19 -13.76 -6.77
CA GLY A 147 -21.21 -14.97 -7.57
C GLY A 147 -22.62 -15.55 -7.83
N ASN A 148 -23.68 -14.88 -7.39
CA ASN A 148 -25.06 -15.33 -7.62
C ASN A 148 -25.47 -15.23 -9.10
N GLU A 149 -24.85 -14.30 -9.84
CA GLU A 149 -25.04 -14.07 -11.27
C GLU A 149 -23.69 -13.76 -11.95
N SER A 150 -23.70 -13.67 -13.29
CA SER A 150 -22.53 -13.24 -14.05
C SER A 150 -22.45 -11.72 -14.10
N VAL A 151 -21.26 -11.18 -13.86
CA VAL A 151 -21.02 -9.74 -13.79
C VAL A 151 -19.94 -9.34 -14.77
N ILE A 152 -20.13 -8.22 -15.46
CA ILE A 152 -19.10 -7.56 -16.28
C ILE A 152 -19.01 -6.11 -15.82
N PHE A 153 -17.81 -5.65 -15.51
CA PHE A 153 -17.59 -4.31 -15.02
C PHE A 153 -16.19 -3.81 -15.35
N ASN A 154 -16.05 -2.48 -15.37
CA ASN A 154 -14.77 -1.80 -15.55
C ASN A 154 -14.39 -1.07 -14.27
N VAL A 155 -13.09 -1.04 -13.99
CA VAL A 155 -12.51 -0.29 -12.88
C VAL A 155 -11.35 0.52 -13.42
N THR A 156 -11.30 1.80 -13.04
CA THR A 156 -10.16 2.68 -13.26
C THR A 156 -9.78 3.26 -11.91
N THR A 157 -8.54 3.10 -11.49
CA THR A 157 -8.02 3.62 -10.23
C THR A 157 -6.74 4.38 -10.49
N THR A 158 -6.67 5.57 -9.93
CA THR A 158 -5.47 6.41 -10.00
C THR A 158 -5.22 6.98 -8.61
N GLU A 159 -3.96 7.20 -8.25
CA GLU A 159 -3.61 7.67 -6.91
C GLU A 159 -4.31 8.99 -6.52
N CYS A 160 -4.55 9.87 -7.50
CA CYS A 160 -5.06 11.23 -7.25
C CYS A 160 -6.55 11.42 -7.61
N ALA A 161 -7.12 10.65 -8.55
CA ALA A 161 -8.54 10.77 -8.94
C ALA A 161 -9.44 9.67 -8.33
N GLY A 162 -8.89 8.85 -7.44
CA GLY A 162 -9.59 7.74 -6.80
C GLY A 162 -10.00 6.66 -7.80
N THR A 163 -11.00 5.89 -7.42
CA THR A 163 -11.53 4.75 -8.16
C THR A 163 -12.86 5.09 -8.83
N THR A 164 -12.96 4.83 -10.13
CA THR A 164 -14.21 4.86 -10.90
C THR A 164 -14.60 3.44 -11.31
N ILE A 165 -15.84 3.05 -11.02
CA ILE A 165 -16.38 1.72 -11.28
C ILE A 165 -17.63 1.88 -12.13
N SER A 166 -17.72 1.16 -13.24
CA SER A 166 -18.91 1.12 -14.11
C SER A 166 -19.35 -0.32 -14.36
N VAL A 167 -20.64 -0.60 -14.19
CA VAL A 167 -21.19 -1.96 -14.36
C VAL A 167 -21.85 -2.11 -15.72
N GLU A 168 -21.41 -3.07 -16.52
CA GLU A 168 -21.99 -3.38 -17.83
C GLU A 168 -23.03 -4.51 -17.76
N LYS A 169 -22.86 -5.44 -16.82
CA LYS A 169 -23.75 -6.58 -16.63
C LYS A 169 -23.76 -7.02 -15.16
N GLY A 170 -24.93 -7.42 -14.66
CA GLY A 170 -25.11 -7.95 -13.30
C GLY A 170 -25.10 -6.85 -12.22
N GLN A 171 -24.83 -7.26 -10.98
CA GLN A 171 -24.76 -6.39 -9.81
C GLN A 171 -23.47 -6.59 -9.01
N LEU A 172 -22.96 -5.49 -8.43
CA LEU A 172 -21.80 -5.46 -7.55
C LEU A 172 -22.09 -4.68 -6.29
N GLN A 173 -21.49 -5.08 -5.17
CA GLN A 173 -21.48 -4.26 -3.96
C GLN A 173 -20.16 -3.50 -3.92
N VAL A 174 -20.24 -2.19 -3.71
CA VAL A 174 -19.08 -1.32 -3.58
C VAL A 174 -19.08 -0.70 -2.20
N ARG A 175 -17.95 -0.84 -1.51
CA ARG A 175 -17.70 -0.27 -0.19
C ARG A 175 -16.62 0.79 -0.32
N ALA A 176 -16.99 2.04 -0.08
CA ALA A 176 -16.07 3.19 -0.17
C ALA A 176 -16.41 4.22 0.91
N ALA A 177 -15.38 4.79 1.55
CA ALA A 177 -15.54 5.80 2.61
C ALA A 177 -16.56 5.43 3.71
N GLY A 178 -16.61 4.16 4.10
CA GLY A 178 -17.52 3.64 5.13
C GLY A 178 -18.98 3.45 4.69
N ASN A 179 -19.30 3.71 3.43
CA ASN A 179 -20.62 3.46 2.85
C ASN A 179 -20.58 2.22 1.97
N GLU A 180 -21.67 1.47 1.97
CA GLU A 180 -21.90 0.33 1.08
C GLU A 180 -23.03 0.68 0.11
N ARG A 181 -22.80 0.46 -1.18
CA ARG A 181 -23.77 0.68 -2.25
C ARG A 181 -23.76 -0.47 -3.23
N THR A 182 -24.93 -0.95 -3.61
CA THR A 182 -25.07 -1.88 -4.73
C THR A 182 -25.14 -1.09 -6.03
N LEU A 183 -24.33 -1.47 -7.01
CA LEU A 183 -24.36 -0.97 -8.38
C LEU A 183 -24.99 -2.01 -9.30
N SER A 184 -25.87 -1.55 -10.18
CA SER A 184 -26.53 -2.32 -11.23
C SER A 184 -26.04 -1.88 -12.61
N VAL A 185 -26.48 -2.59 -13.64
CA VAL A 185 -26.16 -2.30 -15.05
C VAL A 185 -26.36 -0.83 -15.41
N GLY A 186 -25.36 -0.24 -16.04
CA GLY A 186 -25.33 1.17 -16.47
C GLY A 186 -24.99 2.16 -15.36
N GLU A 187 -24.92 1.73 -14.09
CA GLU A 187 -24.48 2.61 -13.01
C GLU A 187 -22.96 2.78 -13.01
N THR A 188 -22.54 3.99 -12.64
CA THR A 188 -21.14 4.35 -12.43
C THR A 188 -21.01 5.04 -11.08
N VAL A 189 -19.96 4.73 -10.32
CA VAL A 189 -19.59 5.43 -9.10
C VAL A 189 -18.13 5.84 -9.16
N THR A 190 -17.83 7.02 -8.63
CA THR A 190 -16.45 7.50 -8.45
C THR A 190 -16.26 7.81 -6.97
N THR A 191 -15.15 7.33 -6.40
CA THR A 191 -14.84 7.42 -4.97
C THR A 191 -14.08 8.69 -4.61
N ALA A 192 -13.51 9.40 -5.60
CA ALA A 192 -12.88 10.69 -5.34
C ALA A 192 -13.86 11.64 -4.65
N SER A 193 -13.44 12.09 -3.47
CA SER A 193 -14.05 13.23 -2.82
C SER A 193 -13.90 14.43 -3.76
N PRO A 194 -14.98 15.16 -4.10
CA PRO A 194 -14.83 16.40 -4.85
C PRO A 194 -13.86 17.26 -4.06
N ALA A 195 -12.65 17.44 -4.61
CA ALA A 195 -11.55 18.19 -4.02
C ALA A 195 -12.16 19.34 -3.24
N HIS A 196 -11.95 19.36 -1.91
CA HIS A 196 -12.53 20.33 -1.01
C HIS A 196 -12.52 21.69 -1.72
N LYS A 197 -13.67 22.10 -2.26
CA LYS A 197 -13.93 23.47 -2.65
C LYS A 197 -13.93 24.17 -1.31
N PHE A 198 -12.74 24.48 -0.80
CA PHE A 198 -12.56 25.42 0.27
C PHE A 198 -13.21 26.68 -0.24
N SER A 199 -14.45 26.93 0.18
CA SER A 199 -15.10 28.18 -0.15
C SER A 199 -14.19 29.26 0.46
N PRO A 200 -13.68 30.20 -0.35
CA PRO A 200 -12.73 31.21 0.13
C PRO A 200 -13.34 32.11 1.23
N ARG A 201 -14.65 32.00 1.49
CA ARG A 201 -15.38 32.81 2.48
C ARG A 201 -15.22 32.38 3.94
N LYS A 202 -14.69 31.17 4.25
CA LYS A 202 -14.51 30.74 5.66
C LYS A 202 -13.11 30.93 6.24
N ARG A 203 -12.11 31.34 5.44
CA ARG A 203 -10.73 31.60 5.93
C ARG A 203 -10.54 32.94 6.64
N ILE A 204 -11.51 33.85 6.56
CA ILE A 204 -11.37 35.20 7.15
C ILE A 204 -11.82 35.23 8.64
N GLY A 205 -12.54 34.22 9.12
CA GLY A 205 -13.10 34.22 10.48
C GLY A 205 -12.17 33.74 11.61
N ILE A 206 -11.04 33.08 11.32
CA ILE A 206 -10.19 32.44 12.34
C ILE A 206 -9.06 33.37 12.84
N TRP A 207 -8.71 34.42 12.10
CA TRP A 207 -7.65 35.36 12.50
C TRP A 207 -8.08 36.42 13.54
N ILE A 208 -9.36 36.50 13.90
CA ILE A 208 -9.86 37.52 14.84
C ILE A 208 -9.82 37.04 16.31
N LEU A 209 -9.67 35.74 16.59
CA LEU A 209 -9.79 35.22 17.96
C LEU A 209 -8.49 35.22 18.79
N ILE A 210 -7.33 35.51 18.21
CA ILE A 210 -6.03 35.56 18.93
C ILE A 210 -5.63 37.01 19.30
N GLY A 211 -6.30 38.02 18.74
CA GLY A 211 -5.99 39.43 18.97
C GLY A 211 -6.52 40.05 20.27
N THR A 212 -7.40 39.36 21.00
CA THR A 212 -8.04 39.88 22.23
C THR A 212 -7.55 39.22 23.51
N GLY A 213 -6.34 38.66 23.51
CA GLY A 213 -5.76 37.94 24.66
C GLY A 213 -4.80 38.73 25.55
N VAL A 214 -4.27 39.89 25.11
CA VAL A 214 -3.15 40.57 25.81
C VAL A 214 -3.39 42.06 26.10
N GLY A 215 -4.56 42.61 25.75
CA GLY A 215 -4.87 44.03 25.99
C GLY A 215 -5.52 44.34 27.35
N VAL A 216 -6.13 43.36 28.03
CA VAL A 216 -7.02 43.63 29.19
C VAL A 216 -6.37 43.29 30.55
N LEU A 217 -5.21 42.62 30.59
CA LEU A 217 -4.54 42.32 31.87
C LEU A 217 -3.53 43.38 32.34
N LEU A 218 -3.25 44.42 31.56
CA LEU A 218 -2.30 45.49 31.92
C LEU A 218 -2.95 46.84 32.28
N ALA A 219 -4.27 46.98 32.14
CA ALA A 219 -4.98 48.23 32.44
C ALA A 219 -5.47 48.38 33.90
N ALA A 220 -5.19 47.41 34.78
CA ALA A 220 -5.70 47.41 36.16
C ALA A 220 -4.67 47.75 37.25
N VAL A 221 -3.39 47.98 36.94
CA VAL A 221 -2.35 48.15 38.00
C VAL A 221 -1.59 49.47 37.98
N ILE A 222 -1.53 50.24 36.88
CA ILE A 222 -0.69 51.46 36.90
C ILE A 222 -1.42 52.61 36.21
N GLY A 223 -2.16 53.38 37.01
CA GLY A 223 -2.49 54.76 36.68
C GLY A 223 -1.22 55.60 36.71
N LYS A 224 -0.54 55.73 35.56
CA LYS A 224 0.29 56.89 35.21
C LYS A 224 0.30 57.03 33.68
N LYS A 225 -0.20 58.19 33.20
CA LYS A 225 0.21 58.78 31.91
C LYS A 225 1.75 58.90 31.91
N PRO A 226 2.48 58.70 30.80
CA PRO A 226 2.28 59.55 29.62
C PRO A 226 2.65 58.93 28.25
N GLU A 227 2.56 59.82 27.26
CA GLU A 227 3.39 59.93 26.06
C GLU A 227 3.20 58.91 24.93
N GLN A 228 2.88 59.50 23.79
CA GLN A 228 2.60 58.92 22.51
C GLN A 228 3.91 58.91 21.71
N GLU A 229 4.44 57.73 21.38
CA GLU A 229 5.59 57.60 20.49
C GLU A 229 5.24 56.65 19.35
N ALA A 230 5.31 57.20 18.14
CA ALA A 230 5.09 56.51 16.88
C ALA A 230 6.30 55.61 16.56
N ALA A 231 6.04 54.37 16.15
CA ALA A 231 7.07 53.55 15.51
C ALA A 231 6.47 52.64 14.44
N THR A 232 6.72 53.08 13.21
CA THR A 232 6.86 52.37 11.94
C THR A 232 7.29 50.90 12.05
N ALA A 233 6.62 49.99 11.32
CA ALA A 233 7.19 48.69 10.92
C ALA A 233 6.36 48.05 9.78
N PRO A 234 6.88 47.03 9.05
CA PRO A 234 7.06 47.10 7.60
C PRO A 234 6.16 46.15 6.82
N GLY A 235 6.05 46.41 5.53
CA GLY A 235 5.46 45.49 4.56
C GLY A 235 6.18 44.14 4.55
N GLY A 236 5.42 43.07 4.77
CA GLY A 236 5.83 41.69 4.51
C GLY A 236 4.89 41.10 3.48
N CYS A 237 5.38 40.91 2.26
CA CYS A 237 4.76 40.04 1.27
C CYS A 237 4.87 38.60 1.79
N ILE A 238 3.73 37.95 2.03
CA ILE A 238 3.68 36.51 2.26
C ILE A 238 3.47 35.88 0.88
N ASP A 239 4.55 35.37 0.30
CA ASP A 239 4.47 34.44 -0.82
C ASP A 239 3.85 33.13 -0.29
N LEU A 240 2.55 32.97 -0.54
CA LEU A 240 1.90 31.67 -0.42
C LEU A 240 2.41 30.80 -1.58
N LEU A 241 3.53 30.13 -1.35
CA LEU A 241 3.95 28.98 -2.13
C LEU A 241 2.84 27.93 -2.04
N SER A 242 1.99 27.94 -3.07
CA SER A 242 1.10 26.86 -3.44
C SER A 242 1.97 25.63 -3.66
N GLY A 243 2.01 24.75 -2.65
CA GLY A 243 2.61 23.44 -2.74
C GLY A 243 1.85 22.63 -3.78
N GLU A 244 2.34 22.70 -5.01
CA GLU A 244 2.04 21.77 -6.09
C GLU A 244 2.55 20.41 -5.61
N SER A 245 1.65 19.63 -5.00
CA SER A 245 1.92 18.21 -4.75
C SER A 245 2.00 17.55 -6.11
N ASN A 246 3.22 17.41 -6.63
CA ASN A 246 3.52 16.62 -7.81
C ASN A 246 3.04 15.18 -7.57
N CYS A 247 1.85 14.85 -8.09
CA CYS A 247 1.50 13.48 -8.45
C CYS A 247 2.36 13.16 -9.67
N ARG A 248 3.33 12.24 -9.53
CA ARG A 248 4.24 11.83 -10.59
C ARG A 248 3.84 10.48 -11.12
#